data_AF-A0AAP0I3I0-F1
#
_entry.id   AF-A0AAP0I3I0-F1
#
_cell.length_a   1.000
_cell.length_b   1.000
_cell.length_c   1.000
_cell.angle_alpha   90.00
_cell.angle_beta   90.00
_cell.angle_gamma   90.00
#
_symmetry.space_group_name_H-M   'P 1'
#
loop_
_entity.id
_entity.type
_entity.pdbx_description
1 polymer ?
#
loop_
_entity_poly.entity_id
_entity_poly.type
_entity_poly.pdbx_seq_one_letter_code
_entity_poly.pdbx_strand_id
1 'polypeptide(L)'
;MMKMSIFFFYSLLFLASFAHVLRADIAEYDDVWLKRREEAMKAALDAYHPNPEEVTTNLNHHVNLALEGSNSTRRNLGKYVGRCSATNPIDRCWRCQRNWARNRKRLADCALGFGRKTIGGKDGSFYVVTDSSDTDMVNPKPGTLRHAVIQEEPLWIIFARDMVIRLNQELIMTSDKTIDGRGSRVYIIGGAGLTLQFIKNVIIHGLHIHHIVQGNGGLIRDSVSHFGQRTQSDGDAISIFGSSHIWIDHNSLSHCTDGLIDVIQGSTAITISNNHMTDHDDVMLFGSSDAFEGDKVMQITVAFNHFGQGLTQRMPRCRWGFFHIVNNDYTHWKMYAIGGSQHPTIVSQGNRFIAPDDIRLKEVTKREAGMDVWKDWNWSSEGDLLMNGAFFVKSGTPSGSSQFPRHYMIKAKPGSFVRRLTRFAGALSCKRGHPC
;
A
#
# COMPACT_ATOMS: atom_id res chain seq x y z
N MET A 1 22.20 -54.85 -50.98
CA MET A 1 23.34 -55.71 -50.55
C MET A 1 24.17 -54.93 -49.54
N MET A 2 24.63 -55.62 -48.49
CA MET A 2 25.44 -55.16 -47.34
C MET A 2 24.75 -54.24 -46.33
N LYS A 3 24.89 -54.39 -45.01
CA LYS A 3 25.25 -55.47 -44.04
C LYS A 3 24.99 -54.77 -42.69
N MET A 4 24.05 -55.20 -41.86
CA MET A 4 24.21 -56.15 -40.76
C MET A 4 25.13 -55.67 -39.61
N SER A 5 24.47 -55.40 -38.48
CA SER A 5 24.85 -55.72 -37.08
C SER A 5 25.96 -54.94 -36.38
N ILE A 6 25.68 -54.49 -35.15
CA ILE A 6 26.48 -54.72 -33.92
C ILE A 6 25.77 -54.09 -32.69
N PHE A 7 25.41 -54.98 -31.74
CA PHE A 7 25.26 -54.79 -30.27
C PHE A 7 24.09 -53.93 -29.74
N PHE A 8 23.00 -54.49 -29.20
CA PHE A 8 22.80 -55.29 -27.97
C PHE A 8 23.20 -54.58 -26.66
N PHE A 9 22.24 -54.51 -25.74
CA PHE A 9 22.29 -54.05 -24.34
C PHE A 9 22.50 -52.55 -24.08
N TYR A 10 21.39 -51.81 -23.96
CA TYR A 10 21.11 -50.87 -22.86
C TYR A 10 19.60 -50.64 -22.80
N SER A 11 18.84 -51.70 -22.48
CA SER A 11 17.53 -51.53 -21.84
C SER A 11 17.77 -51.56 -20.33
N LEU A 12 17.08 -50.73 -19.56
CA LEU A 12 17.37 -50.35 -18.17
C LEU A 12 18.46 -49.28 -17.99
N LEU A 13 18.19 -48.08 -18.49
CA LEU A 13 18.53 -46.81 -17.85
C LEU A 13 17.60 -45.72 -18.43
N PHE A 14 16.29 -45.95 -18.37
CA PHE A 14 15.33 -44.85 -18.32
C PHE A 14 15.48 -44.25 -16.92
N LEU A 15 16.54 -43.45 -16.78
CA LEU A 15 16.75 -42.55 -15.66
C LEU A 15 15.48 -41.73 -15.50
N ALA A 16 14.87 -41.88 -14.33
CA ALA A 16 13.86 -41.02 -13.81
C ALA A 16 14.37 -39.56 -13.84
N SER A 17 14.02 -38.82 -14.88
CA SER A 17 14.34 -37.39 -14.99
C SER A 17 13.23 -36.62 -15.70
N PHE A 18 11.97 -37.00 -15.45
CA PHE A 18 10.80 -36.25 -15.88
C PHE A 18 9.74 -36.31 -14.78
N ALA A 19 9.85 -35.38 -13.82
CA ALA A 19 8.75 -34.74 -13.08
C ALA A 19 9.27 -34.07 -11.79
N HIS A 20 10.28 -33.20 -11.89
CA HIS A 20 10.40 -32.08 -10.95
C HIS A 20 9.87 -30.83 -11.66
N VAL A 21 8.55 -30.83 -11.87
CA VAL A 21 7.83 -29.55 -11.96
C VAL A 21 8.00 -28.94 -10.57
N LEU A 22 8.81 -27.89 -10.49
CA LEU A 22 8.90 -27.02 -9.34
C LEU A 22 7.48 -26.53 -9.03
N ARG A 23 6.82 -27.22 -8.08
CA ARG A 23 5.76 -26.61 -7.30
C ARG A 23 6.41 -25.42 -6.61
N ALA A 24 6.11 -24.21 -7.07
CA ALA A 24 6.24 -23.06 -6.19
C ALA A 24 5.51 -23.43 -4.90
N ASP A 25 6.17 -23.29 -3.75
CA ASP A 25 5.65 -23.63 -2.43
C ASP A 25 4.35 -22.88 -2.16
N ILE A 26 3.24 -23.45 -2.60
CA ILE A 26 1.93 -23.16 -2.06
C ILE A 26 1.91 -23.95 -0.76
N ALA A 27 2.12 -23.26 0.36
CA ALA A 27 1.74 -23.81 1.65
C ALA A 27 0.32 -24.36 1.52
N GLU A 28 0.14 -25.65 1.76
CA GLU A 28 -1.19 -26.28 1.68
C GLU A 28 -2.06 -25.61 2.73
N TYR A 29 -3.00 -24.77 2.28
CA TYR A 29 -3.89 -24.05 3.17
C TYR A 29 -4.80 -25.04 3.90
N ASP A 30 -4.90 -24.90 5.22
CA ASP A 30 -5.95 -25.58 5.97
C ASP A 30 -7.35 -25.08 5.58
N ASP A 31 -8.37 -25.79 6.03
CA ASP A 31 -9.77 -25.48 5.72
C ASP A 31 -10.18 -24.05 6.12
N VAL A 32 -9.59 -23.50 7.19
CA VAL A 32 -9.87 -22.14 7.65
C VAL A 32 -9.33 -21.12 6.65
N TRP A 33 -8.10 -21.30 6.20
CA TRP A 33 -7.49 -20.43 5.19
C TRP A 33 -8.15 -20.56 3.82
N LEU A 34 -8.56 -21.76 3.41
CA LEU A 34 -9.32 -21.97 2.17
C LEU A 34 -10.64 -21.21 2.19
N LYS A 35 -11.38 -21.29 3.30
CA LYS A 35 -12.64 -20.56 3.48
C LYS A 35 -12.42 -19.04 3.49
N ARG A 36 -11.42 -18.54 4.22
CA ARG A 36 -11.09 -17.11 4.23
C ARG A 36 -10.73 -16.60 2.84
N ARG A 37 -9.97 -17.37 2.06
CA ARG A 37 -9.63 -17.04 0.68
C ARG A 37 -10.87 -16.90 -0.20
N GLU A 38 -11.83 -17.81 -0.09
CA GLU A 38 -13.08 -17.74 -0.86
C GLU A 38 -13.93 -16.52 -0.47
N GLU A 39 -14.08 -16.27 0.83
CA GLU A 39 -14.81 -15.10 1.35
C GLU A 39 -14.14 -13.80 0.91
N ALA A 40 -12.81 -13.75 0.93
CA ALA A 40 -12.05 -12.58 0.53
C ALA A 40 -12.09 -12.34 -0.99
N MET A 41 -12.07 -13.41 -1.80
CA MET A 41 -12.28 -13.31 -3.25
C MET A 41 -13.67 -12.72 -3.57
N LYS A 42 -14.72 -13.18 -2.89
CA LYS A 42 -16.06 -12.60 -3.02
C LYS A 42 -16.08 -11.13 -2.61
N ALA A 43 -15.47 -10.79 -1.47
CA ALA A 43 -15.38 -9.42 -1.00
C ALA A 43 -14.60 -8.50 -1.96
N ALA A 44 -13.58 -9.01 -2.64
CA ALA A 44 -12.84 -8.26 -3.66
C ALA A 44 -13.71 -7.95 -4.88
N LEU A 45 -14.49 -8.92 -5.36
CA LEU A 45 -15.45 -8.72 -6.45
C LEU A 45 -16.54 -7.71 -6.07
N ASP A 46 -17.08 -7.80 -4.85
CA ASP A 46 -18.08 -6.85 -4.34
C ASP A 46 -17.52 -5.43 -4.18
N ALA A 47 -16.22 -5.31 -3.89
CA ALA A 47 -15.53 -4.03 -3.71
C ALA A 47 -15.10 -3.38 -5.04
N TYR A 48 -15.01 -4.15 -6.13
CA TYR A 48 -14.59 -3.69 -7.45
C TYR A 48 -15.53 -2.60 -7.98
N HIS A 49 -14.96 -1.50 -8.47
CA HIS A 49 -15.73 -0.42 -9.08
C HIS A 49 -15.67 -0.52 -10.60
N PRO A 50 -16.80 -0.77 -11.31
CA PRO A 50 -16.79 -0.94 -12.76
C PRO A 50 -16.38 0.33 -13.52
N ASN A 51 -16.64 1.50 -12.94
CA ASN A 51 -16.28 2.81 -13.50
C ASN A 51 -15.19 3.48 -12.63
N PRO A 52 -13.93 3.04 -12.66
CA PRO A 52 -12.88 3.55 -11.76
C PRO A 52 -12.68 5.07 -11.87
N GLU A 53 -12.97 5.67 -13.02
CA GLU A 53 -12.86 7.11 -13.28
C GLU A 53 -13.76 7.95 -12.37
N GLU A 54 -14.93 7.45 -11.95
CA GLU A 54 -15.80 8.13 -10.98
C GLU A 54 -15.10 8.31 -9.63
N VAL A 55 -14.35 7.29 -9.20
CA VAL A 55 -13.58 7.32 -7.96
C VAL A 55 -12.44 8.33 -8.05
N THR A 56 -11.72 8.35 -9.18
CA THR A 56 -10.66 9.33 -9.42
C THR A 56 -11.20 10.77 -9.45
N THR A 57 -12.35 10.97 -10.11
CA THR A 57 -13.04 12.26 -10.23
C THR A 57 -13.52 12.76 -8.88
N ASN A 58 -14.09 11.88 -8.04
CA ASN A 58 -14.51 12.22 -6.68
C ASN A 58 -13.31 12.68 -5.81
N LEU A 59 -12.18 11.98 -5.86
CA LEU A 59 -10.97 12.42 -5.14
C LEU A 59 -10.53 13.80 -5.62
N ASN A 60 -10.44 14.00 -6.93
CA ASN A 60 -10.03 15.27 -7.53
C ASN A 60 -10.99 16.40 -7.14
N HIS A 61 -12.30 16.15 -7.07
CA HIS A 61 -13.29 17.10 -6.56
C HIS A 61 -12.95 17.58 -5.14
N HIS A 62 -12.73 16.65 -4.20
CA HIS A 62 -12.40 16.99 -2.82
C HIS A 62 -11.08 17.75 -2.69
N VAL A 63 -10.07 17.42 -3.52
CA VAL A 63 -8.81 18.18 -3.56
C VAL A 63 -9.06 19.61 -4.05
N ASN A 64 -9.90 19.80 -5.06
CA ASN A 64 -10.25 21.12 -5.57
C ASN A 64 -10.95 21.95 -4.50
N LEU A 65 -12.00 21.42 -3.85
CA LEU A 65 -12.71 22.06 -2.75
C LEU A 65 -11.77 22.44 -1.59
N ALA A 66 -10.85 21.55 -1.22
CA ALA A 66 -9.88 21.84 -0.16
C ALA A 66 -8.95 23.01 -0.52
N LEU A 67 -8.71 23.30 -1.79
CA LEU A 67 -7.81 24.36 -2.23
C LEU A 67 -8.52 25.62 -2.75
N GLU A 68 -9.84 25.61 -2.83
CA GLU A 68 -10.66 26.80 -3.13
C GLU A 68 -10.41 27.92 -2.12
N GLY A 69 -10.27 29.15 -2.63
CA GLY A 69 -9.91 30.34 -1.83
C GLY A 69 -8.44 30.42 -1.42
N SER A 70 -7.60 29.44 -1.78
CA SER A 70 -6.19 29.41 -1.38
C SER A 70 -5.24 30.05 -2.42
N ASN A 71 -5.52 31.29 -2.82
CA ASN A 71 -4.72 32.07 -3.79
C ASN A 71 -3.36 32.55 -3.26
N SER A 72 -2.92 32.07 -2.10
CA SER A 72 -1.64 32.45 -1.52
C SER A 72 -0.50 31.62 -2.13
N THR A 73 0.19 32.19 -3.11
CA THR A 73 1.53 31.76 -3.57
C THR A 73 2.64 32.03 -2.54
N ARG A 74 2.32 32.64 -1.38
CA ARG A 74 3.31 32.96 -0.35
C ARG A 74 3.90 31.69 0.29
N ARG A 75 5.23 31.57 0.19
CA ARG A 75 6.05 30.70 1.06
C ARG A 75 5.88 31.20 2.51
N ASN A 76 4.98 30.58 3.28
CA ASN A 76 4.81 30.90 4.69
C ASN A 76 6.01 30.33 5.47
N LEU A 77 7.03 31.18 5.66
CA LEU A 77 8.24 30.90 6.45
C LEU A 77 8.04 31.16 7.96
N GLY A 78 6.82 31.47 8.41
CA GLY A 78 6.50 31.68 9.82
C GLY A 78 6.32 30.37 10.60
N LYS A 79 6.59 30.39 11.91
CA LYS A 79 6.14 29.35 12.86
C LYS A 79 4.62 29.15 12.67
N TYR A 80 4.17 27.90 12.65
CA TYR A 80 2.78 27.49 12.43
C TYR A 80 1.84 27.93 13.56
N VAL A 81 1.58 29.23 13.67
CA VAL A 81 0.69 29.85 14.64
C VAL A 81 -0.53 30.37 13.89
N GLY A 82 -1.68 29.67 13.98
CA GLY A 82 -2.92 30.07 13.31
C GLY A 82 -3.91 28.93 13.01
N ARG A 83 -4.97 29.25 12.25
CA ARG A 83 -6.02 28.35 11.72
C ARG A 83 -5.40 27.11 11.05
N CYS A 84 -6.06 25.97 11.22
CA CYS A 84 -5.75 24.64 10.67
C CYS A 84 -4.61 24.55 9.64
N SER A 85 -3.51 23.87 9.98
CA SER A 85 -2.37 23.69 9.09
C SER A 85 -2.55 22.61 8.02
N ALA A 86 -3.54 21.73 8.15
CA ALA A 86 -3.81 20.65 7.19
C ALA A 86 -4.12 21.18 5.79
N THR A 87 -3.55 20.54 4.78
CA THR A 87 -3.49 21.10 3.42
C THR A 87 -4.28 20.32 2.38
N ASN A 88 -4.32 18.99 2.49
CA ASN A 88 -5.08 18.11 1.60
C ASN A 88 -6.46 17.74 2.22
N PRO A 89 -7.43 17.23 1.45
CA PRO A 89 -8.78 16.98 1.94
C PRO A 89 -8.89 15.88 3.01
N ILE A 90 -8.09 14.82 2.91
CA ILE A 90 -8.06 13.72 3.89
C ILE A 90 -7.71 14.30 5.27
N ASP A 91 -6.59 15.02 5.32
CA ASP A 91 -6.10 15.66 6.52
C ASP A 91 -7.12 16.66 7.07
N ARG A 92 -7.66 17.55 6.23
CA ARG A 92 -8.63 18.57 6.67
C ARG A 92 -9.92 18.00 7.23
N CYS A 93 -10.31 16.79 6.84
CA CYS A 93 -11.54 16.17 7.31
C CYS A 93 -11.49 15.85 8.81
N TRP A 94 -10.32 15.51 9.36
CA TRP A 94 -10.17 15.15 10.78
C TRP A 94 -9.14 16.00 11.56
N ARG A 95 -8.08 16.46 10.90
CA ARG A 95 -7.03 17.30 11.53
C ARG A 95 -7.61 18.66 11.93
N CYS A 96 -6.84 19.35 12.74
CA CYS A 96 -7.09 20.70 13.24
C CYS A 96 -8.20 20.84 14.28
N GLN A 97 -8.68 19.72 14.82
CA GLN A 97 -9.62 19.68 15.93
C GLN A 97 -8.87 19.46 17.24
N ARG A 98 -8.96 20.39 18.20
CA ARG A 98 -8.33 20.23 19.53
C ARG A 98 -8.80 18.97 20.26
N ASN A 99 -10.02 18.52 19.99
CA ASN A 99 -10.67 17.35 20.56
C ASN A 99 -10.52 16.09 19.69
N TRP A 100 -9.60 16.04 18.72
CA TRP A 100 -9.36 14.84 17.90
C TRP A 100 -9.20 13.57 18.74
N ALA A 101 -8.57 13.67 19.92
CA ALA A 101 -8.37 12.52 20.81
C ALA A 101 -9.69 11.97 21.38
N ARG A 102 -10.71 12.83 21.58
CA ARG A 102 -12.06 12.43 22.00
C ARG A 102 -12.90 11.94 20.82
N ASN A 103 -12.64 12.47 19.63
CA ASN A 103 -13.32 12.12 18.38
C ASN A 103 -12.40 11.28 17.46
N ARG A 104 -11.61 10.38 18.04
CA ARG A 104 -10.49 9.70 17.34
C ARG A 104 -10.96 8.98 16.09
N LYS A 105 -12.13 8.34 16.20
CA LYS A 105 -12.78 7.55 15.16
C LYS A 105 -13.27 8.34 13.96
N ARG A 106 -13.38 9.68 14.05
CA ARG A 106 -13.70 10.55 12.91
C ARG A 106 -12.73 10.36 11.74
N LEU A 107 -11.49 9.94 12.02
CA LEU A 107 -10.52 9.61 10.97
C LEU A 107 -11.10 8.65 9.93
N ALA A 108 -11.88 7.64 10.35
CA ALA A 108 -12.45 6.62 9.46
C ALA A 108 -13.47 7.17 8.44
N ASP A 109 -13.92 8.41 8.60
CA ASP A 109 -14.83 9.07 7.65
C ASP A 109 -14.08 9.89 6.59
N CYS A 110 -12.75 9.88 6.62
CA CYS A 110 -11.91 10.80 5.85
C CYS A 110 -11.13 10.14 4.71
N ALA A 111 -11.21 8.81 4.56
CA ALA A 111 -10.59 8.11 3.45
C ALA A 111 -11.20 8.58 2.12
N LEU A 112 -10.35 8.76 1.10
CA LEU A 112 -10.77 9.07 -0.27
C LEU A 112 -10.17 8.02 -1.22
N GLY A 113 -10.58 8.04 -2.49
CA GLY A 113 -10.08 7.10 -3.50
C GLY A 113 -10.74 5.72 -3.41
N PHE A 114 -10.04 4.69 -3.87
CA PHE A 114 -10.59 3.33 -3.88
C PHE A 114 -10.82 2.76 -2.48
N GLY A 115 -10.05 3.20 -1.48
CA GLY A 115 -10.19 2.85 -0.07
C GLY A 115 -11.24 3.65 0.70
N ARG A 116 -12.01 4.55 0.06
CA ARG A 116 -12.96 5.48 0.72
C ARG A 116 -14.05 4.83 1.59
N LYS A 117 -14.32 3.54 1.40
CA LYS A 117 -15.30 2.77 2.20
C LYS A 117 -14.69 2.08 3.42
N THR A 118 -13.38 2.25 3.65
CA THR A 118 -12.67 1.62 4.76
C THR A 118 -12.95 2.36 6.06
N ILE A 119 -13.66 1.72 6.99
CA ILE A 119 -13.98 2.26 8.31
C ILE A 119 -13.10 1.70 9.43
N GLY A 120 -12.35 0.62 9.17
CA GLY A 120 -11.52 -0.06 10.16
C GLY A 120 -12.35 -0.51 11.37
N GLY A 121 -11.82 -0.33 12.57
CA GLY A 121 -12.50 -0.63 13.83
C GLY A 121 -13.42 0.48 14.34
N LYS A 122 -14.00 1.32 13.46
CA LYS A 122 -14.85 2.47 13.84
C LYS A 122 -15.98 2.07 14.77
N ASP A 123 -16.66 0.96 14.50
CA ASP A 123 -17.84 0.53 15.27
C ASP A 123 -17.47 -0.30 16.51
N GLY A 124 -16.17 -0.52 16.73
CA GLY A 124 -15.62 -1.32 17.80
C GLY A 124 -15.46 -0.61 19.15
N SER A 125 -14.91 -1.29 20.14
CA SER A 125 -14.41 -0.61 21.35
C SER A 125 -12.97 -0.09 21.12
N PHE A 126 -12.47 0.73 22.06
CA PHE A 126 -11.04 1.06 22.06
C PHE A 126 -10.26 -0.07 22.74
N TYR A 127 -9.17 -0.52 22.10
CA TYR A 127 -8.19 -1.39 22.73
C TYR A 127 -6.92 -0.58 23.00
N VAL A 128 -6.44 -0.58 24.24
CA VAL A 128 -5.22 0.16 24.60
C VAL A 128 -4.06 -0.82 24.76
N VAL A 129 -3.09 -0.76 23.84
CA VAL A 129 -1.83 -1.47 23.97
C VAL A 129 -1.04 -0.83 25.11
N THR A 130 -0.71 -1.64 26.11
CA THR A 130 0.02 -1.25 27.34
C THR A 130 1.35 -1.99 27.47
N ASP A 131 1.53 -3.07 26.70
CA ASP A 131 2.68 -3.96 26.71
C ASP A 131 3.25 -4.07 25.29
N SER A 132 4.53 -3.76 25.13
CA SER A 132 5.21 -3.76 23.81
C SER A 132 5.87 -5.10 23.48
N SER A 133 5.75 -6.10 24.36
CA SER A 133 6.32 -7.42 24.16
C SER A 133 5.55 -8.24 23.11
N ASP A 134 6.27 -9.17 22.49
CA ASP A 134 5.74 -10.12 21.52
C ASP A 134 6.36 -11.51 21.74
N THR A 135 6.17 -12.08 22.94
CA THR A 135 6.93 -13.26 23.40
C THR A 135 6.27 -14.59 23.10
N ASP A 136 4.96 -14.63 22.85
CA ASP A 136 4.20 -15.86 22.58
C ASP A 136 3.33 -15.65 21.33
N MET A 137 3.65 -16.39 20.27
CA MET A 137 2.96 -16.30 18.98
C MET A 137 1.62 -17.06 18.99
N VAL A 138 1.43 -17.98 19.93
CA VAL A 138 0.26 -18.85 20.02
C VAL A 138 -0.68 -18.39 21.13
N ASN A 139 -0.19 -17.79 22.22
CA ASN A 139 -1.05 -17.26 23.30
C ASN A 139 -0.63 -15.84 23.67
N PRO A 140 -0.86 -14.86 22.77
CA PRO A 140 -0.44 -13.49 23.02
C PRO A 140 -1.15 -12.93 24.26
N LYS A 141 -0.39 -12.24 25.10
CA LYS A 141 -0.88 -11.69 26.37
C LYS A 141 -1.84 -10.49 26.13
N PRO A 142 -2.96 -10.38 26.85
CA PRO A 142 -3.78 -9.16 26.85
C PRO A 142 -2.95 -7.92 27.20
N GLY A 143 -3.20 -6.82 26.50
CA GLY A 143 -2.42 -5.58 26.55
C GLY A 143 -1.34 -5.48 25.47
N THR A 144 -1.02 -6.56 24.75
CA THR A 144 -0.08 -6.54 23.61
C THR A 144 -0.77 -6.21 22.30
N LEU A 145 0.02 -5.76 21.31
CA LEU A 145 -0.50 -5.52 19.95
C LEU A 145 -0.96 -6.83 19.30
N ARG A 146 -0.24 -7.95 19.46
CA ARG A 146 -0.63 -9.26 18.89
C ARG A 146 -1.96 -9.74 19.43
N HIS A 147 -2.22 -9.59 20.73
CA HIS A 147 -3.53 -9.93 21.26
C HIS A 147 -4.62 -9.02 20.68
N ALA A 148 -4.37 -7.71 20.55
CA ALA A 148 -5.37 -6.77 20.07
C ALA A 148 -5.87 -7.09 18.64
N VAL A 149 -4.95 -7.43 17.73
CA VAL A 149 -5.27 -7.55 16.31
C VAL A 149 -6.00 -8.83 15.91
N ILE A 150 -5.96 -9.86 16.76
CA ILE A 150 -6.61 -11.15 16.51
C ILE A 150 -8.04 -11.26 17.06
N GLN A 151 -8.50 -10.26 17.82
CA GLN A 151 -9.84 -10.29 18.42
C GLN A 151 -10.93 -10.33 17.34
N GLU A 152 -12.05 -10.95 17.64
CA GLU A 152 -13.14 -11.16 16.68
C GLU A 152 -13.92 -9.86 16.45
N GLU A 153 -14.16 -9.07 17.50
CA GLU A 153 -14.87 -7.80 17.37
C GLU A 153 -14.05 -6.73 16.63
N PRO A 154 -14.73 -5.74 16.02
CA PRO A 154 -14.05 -4.56 15.53
C PRO A 154 -13.32 -3.86 16.67
N LEU A 155 -12.10 -3.35 16.43
CA LEU A 155 -11.32 -2.65 17.46
C LEU A 155 -10.57 -1.44 16.92
N TRP A 156 -10.68 -0.33 17.66
CA TRP A 156 -9.82 0.84 17.48
C TRP A 156 -8.63 0.76 18.44
N ILE A 157 -7.50 0.29 17.93
CA ILE A 157 -6.29 -0.01 18.70
C ILE A 157 -5.45 1.26 18.84
N ILE A 158 -5.12 1.60 20.09
CA ILE A 158 -4.37 2.79 20.48
C ILE A 158 -3.24 2.40 21.43
N PHE A 159 -2.29 3.30 21.65
CA PHE A 159 -1.12 3.02 22.48
C PHE A 159 -1.10 3.90 23.73
N ALA A 160 -0.85 3.30 24.89
CA ALA A 160 -0.85 4.01 26.17
C ALA A 160 0.26 5.06 26.30
N ARG A 161 1.37 4.85 25.60
CA ARG A 161 2.59 5.65 25.61
C ARG A 161 3.38 5.45 24.32
N ASP A 162 4.47 6.20 24.16
CA ASP A 162 5.50 5.90 23.15
C ASP A 162 5.97 4.45 23.31
N MET A 163 6.08 3.72 22.20
CA MET A 163 6.42 2.29 22.22
C MET A 163 7.38 1.95 21.10
N VAL A 164 8.31 1.05 21.42
CA VAL A 164 9.14 0.33 20.47
C VAL A 164 8.73 -1.12 20.55
N ILE A 165 8.15 -1.65 19.48
CA ILE A 165 7.62 -3.00 19.38
C ILE A 165 8.49 -3.74 18.36
N ARG A 166 9.12 -4.82 18.82
CA ARG A 166 9.81 -5.78 17.97
C ARG A 166 8.90 -6.99 17.83
N LEU A 167 8.36 -7.21 16.65
CA LEU A 167 7.54 -8.39 16.35
C LEU A 167 8.47 -9.58 16.10
N ASN A 168 8.32 -10.66 16.86
CA ASN A 168 9.20 -11.83 16.72
C ASN A 168 8.86 -12.69 15.50
N GLN A 169 7.60 -12.65 15.07
CA GLN A 169 7.11 -13.20 13.81
C GLN A 169 6.10 -12.24 13.19
N GLU A 170 5.71 -12.46 11.94
CA GLU A 170 4.72 -11.61 11.27
C GLU A 170 3.46 -11.40 12.12
N LEU A 171 2.94 -10.16 12.10
CA LEU A 171 1.72 -9.81 12.81
C LEU A 171 0.52 -10.01 11.90
N ILE A 172 -0.03 -11.23 11.94
CA ILE A 172 -1.28 -11.58 11.26
C ILE A 172 -2.46 -11.02 12.06
N MET A 173 -3.46 -10.46 11.38
CA MET A 173 -4.61 -9.82 12.00
C MET A 173 -5.93 -10.22 11.35
N THR A 174 -7.04 -10.01 12.07
CA THR A 174 -8.40 -10.19 11.57
C THR A 174 -8.96 -8.89 10.98
N SER A 175 -10.14 -8.97 10.35
CA SER A 175 -10.86 -7.83 9.78
C SER A 175 -11.28 -6.79 10.83
N ASP A 176 -11.70 -5.61 10.35
CA ASP A 176 -12.36 -4.57 11.16
C ASP A 176 -11.45 -3.99 12.26
N LYS A 177 -10.19 -3.74 11.91
CA LYS A 177 -9.18 -3.20 12.83
C LYS A 177 -8.71 -1.82 12.39
N THR A 178 -8.49 -0.95 13.36
CA THR A 178 -7.71 0.28 13.17
C THR A 178 -6.52 0.26 14.09
N ILE A 179 -5.30 0.27 13.56
CA ILE A 179 -4.09 0.54 14.35
C ILE A 179 -3.77 2.02 14.17
N ASP A 180 -3.92 2.80 15.24
CA ASP A 180 -3.78 4.26 15.17
C ASP A 180 -2.77 4.75 16.22
N GLY A 181 -1.61 5.21 15.73
CA GLY A 181 -0.48 5.69 16.53
C GLY A 181 -0.65 7.09 17.12
N ARG A 182 -1.65 7.89 16.72
CA ARG A 182 -1.74 9.32 17.11
C ARG A 182 -1.72 9.54 18.63
N GLY A 183 -0.87 10.43 19.12
CA GLY A 183 -0.75 10.71 20.56
C GLY A 183 0.36 9.91 21.25
N SER A 184 0.99 8.99 20.53
CA SER A 184 2.17 8.23 20.94
C SER A 184 3.12 8.12 19.74
N ARG A 185 4.41 7.97 19.97
CA ARG A 185 5.38 7.58 18.94
C ARG A 185 5.54 6.07 18.98
N VAL A 186 5.04 5.39 17.96
CA VAL A 186 5.00 3.93 17.89
C VAL A 186 5.92 3.47 16.78
N TYR A 187 6.93 2.69 17.16
CA TYR A 187 7.90 2.10 16.25
C TYR A 187 7.67 0.59 16.18
N ILE A 188 7.45 0.06 14.98
CA ILE A 188 7.55 -1.37 14.67
C ILE A 188 8.93 -1.55 14.03
N ILE A 189 9.87 -2.16 14.75
CA ILE A 189 11.29 -2.12 14.35
C ILE A 189 12.06 -3.40 14.69
N GLY A 190 12.95 -3.79 13.78
CA GLY A 190 13.99 -4.81 13.99
C GLY A 190 13.48 -6.24 13.93
N GLY A 191 12.17 -6.45 13.85
CA GLY A 191 11.51 -7.74 13.78
C GLY A 191 10.72 -7.90 12.48
N ALA A 192 9.72 -8.77 12.48
CA ALA A 192 8.85 -8.99 11.32
C ALA A 192 7.81 -7.88 11.11
N GLY A 193 7.15 -7.89 9.94
CA GLY A 193 6.19 -6.89 9.51
C GLY A 193 4.72 -7.21 9.83
N LEU A 194 3.82 -6.42 9.25
CA LEU A 194 2.37 -6.58 9.36
C LEU A 194 1.83 -7.42 8.19
N THR A 195 0.97 -8.40 8.47
CA THR A 195 0.36 -9.26 7.44
C THR A 195 -1.16 -9.15 7.48
N LEU A 196 -1.74 -8.63 6.40
CA LEU A 196 -3.17 -8.51 6.18
C LEU A 196 -3.57 -9.55 5.12
N GLN A 197 -3.89 -10.76 5.56
CA GLN A 197 -4.12 -11.90 4.67
C GLN A 197 -5.58 -12.36 4.73
N PHE A 198 -6.27 -12.29 3.59
CA PHE A 198 -7.67 -12.68 3.42
C PHE A 198 -8.63 -12.00 4.41
N ILE A 199 -8.42 -10.71 4.63
CA ILE A 199 -9.23 -9.88 5.52
C ILE A 199 -9.76 -8.65 4.80
N LYS A 200 -10.62 -7.90 5.49
CA LYS A 200 -11.11 -6.63 4.97
C LYS A 200 -11.24 -5.57 6.04
N ASN A 201 -11.41 -4.33 5.59
CA ASN A 201 -11.76 -3.20 6.42
C ASN A 201 -10.71 -2.93 7.52
N VAL A 202 -9.49 -2.56 7.10
CA VAL A 202 -8.37 -2.27 8.02
C VAL A 202 -7.77 -0.90 7.76
N ILE A 203 -7.50 -0.15 8.83
CA ILE A 203 -6.78 1.13 8.80
C ILE A 203 -5.46 0.98 9.55
N ILE A 204 -4.34 1.28 8.89
CA ILE A 204 -3.01 1.39 9.50
C ILE A 204 -2.57 2.85 9.44
N HIS A 205 -2.52 3.50 10.60
CA HIS A 205 -2.35 4.95 10.67
C HIS A 205 -1.32 5.41 11.70
N GLY A 206 -0.40 6.29 11.29
CA GLY A 206 0.46 7.03 12.21
C GLY A 206 1.60 6.21 12.82
N LEU A 207 2.10 5.17 12.14
CA LEU A 207 3.17 4.32 12.63
C LEU A 207 4.54 4.66 12.00
N HIS A 208 5.61 4.40 12.73
CA HIS A 208 6.95 4.27 12.18
C HIS A 208 7.26 2.78 12.00
N ILE A 209 7.52 2.31 10.78
CA ILE A 209 7.80 0.89 10.50
C ILE A 209 9.10 0.83 9.70
N HIS A 210 10.15 0.23 10.26
CA HIS A 210 11.45 0.20 9.61
C HIS A 210 12.39 -0.86 10.16
N HIS A 211 13.46 -1.19 9.45
CA HIS A 211 14.35 -2.32 9.80
C HIS A 211 13.58 -3.62 9.99
N ILE A 212 12.58 -3.84 9.15
CA ILE A 212 11.82 -5.09 9.15
C ILE A 212 12.69 -6.18 8.53
N VAL A 213 12.70 -7.33 9.20
CA VAL A 213 13.47 -8.51 8.83
C VAL A 213 12.55 -9.71 8.72
N GLN A 214 13.02 -10.74 8.04
CA GLN A 214 12.31 -12.01 7.91
C GLN A 214 12.12 -12.66 9.30
N GLY A 215 10.88 -13.02 9.63
CA GLY A 215 10.59 -13.97 10.71
C GLY A 215 10.73 -15.39 10.21
N ASN A 216 11.24 -16.30 11.05
CA ASN A 216 11.51 -17.68 10.67
C ASN A 216 10.23 -18.54 10.47
N GLY A 217 9.04 -17.98 10.68
CA GLY A 217 7.79 -18.73 10.71
C GLY A 217 7.61 -19.51 12.02
N GLY A 218 6.80 -20.57 11.97
CA GLY A 218 6.39 -21.35 13.14
C GLY A 218 4.89 -21.37 13.34
N LEU A 219 4.44 -21.86 14.50
CA LEU A 219 3.04 -21.77 14.89
C LEU A 219 2.70 -20.33 15.28
N ILE A 220 1.78 -19.70 14.54
CA ILE A 220 1.37 -18.32 14.75
C ILE A 220 -0.16 -18.26 14.82
N ARG A 221 -0.66 -17.56 15.84
CA ARG A 221 -2.09 -17.28 16.00
C ARG A 221 -2.52 -16.14 15.07
N ASP A 222 -3.56 -16.40 14.30
CA ASP A 222 -4.18 -15.45 13.36
C ASP A 222 -5.61 -15.05 13.76
N SER A 223 -6.28 -15.82 14.64
CA SER A 223 -7.53 -15.42 15.29
C SER A 223 -7.65 -16.00 16.70
N VAL A 224 -8.66 -15.56 17.46
CA VAL A 224 -8.98 -16.17 18.77
C VAL A 224 -9.14 -17.69 18.68
N SER A 225 -9.75 -18.18 17.60
CA SER A 225 -10.09 -19.59 17.39
C SER A 225 -9.09 -20.36 16.52
N HIS A 226 -8.08 -19.71 15.94
CA HIS A 226 -7.19 -20.36 14.97
C HIS A 226 -5.72 -19.91 15.10
N PHE A 227 -4.83 -20.89 15.01
CA PHE A 227 -3.39 -20.70 14.80
C PHE A 227 -2.89 -21.81 13.89
N GLY A 228 -1.89 -21.53 13.06
CA GLY A 228 -1.39 -22.47 12.06
C GLY A 228 0.12 -22.38 11.87
N GLN A 229 0.67 -23.36 11.16
CA GLN A 229 2.08 -23.36 10.77
C GLN A 229 2.28 -22.32 9.66
N ARG A 230 3.26 -21.44 9.86
CA ARG A 230 3.68 -20.40 8.93
C ARG A 230 5.10 -20.65 8.46
N THR A 231 5.37 -20.31 7.21
CA THR A 231 6.72 -20.31 6.63
C THR A 231 7.46 -19.05 7.01
N GLN A 232 8.71 -18.94 6.56
CA GLN A 232 9.46 -17.69 6.66
C GLN A 232 8.67 -16.56 5.99
N SER A 233 8.61 -15.40 6.64
CA SER A 233 8.00 -14.19 6.08
C SER A 233 8.99 -13.45 5.17
N ASP A 234 8.50 -12.75 4.16
CA ASP A 234 9.35 -12.08 3.15
C ASP A 234 10.23 -10.96 3.72
N GLY A 235 9.75 -10.25 4.74
CA GLY A 235 10.44 -9.11 5.35
C GLY A 235 9.90 -7.74 4.91
N ASP A 236 8.67 -7.71 4.39
CA ASP A 236 7.93 -6.49 4.07
C ASP A 236 7.48 -5.73 5.32
N ALA A 237 7.40 -4.40 5.26
CA ALA A 237 6.77 -3.63 6.33
C ALA A 237 5.27 -3.93 6.46
N ILE A 238 4.54 -3.93 5.34
CA ILE A 238 3.10 -4.21 5.28
C ILE A 238 2.81 -5.08 4.07
N SER A 239 2.41 -6.33 4.30
CA SER A 239 1.98 -7.27 3.27
C SER A 239 0.45 -7.37 3.25
N ILE A 240 -0.18 -7.11 2.10
CA ILE A 240 -1.63 -7.15 1.86
C ILE A 240 -1.91 -8.24 0.83
N PHE A 241 -2.44 -9.37 1.31
CA PHE A 241 -2.65 -10.57 0.53
C PHE A 241 -4.14 -10.88 0.44
N GLY A 242 -4.70 -10.88 -0.77
CA GLY A 242 -6.12 -11.16 -1.04
C GLY A 242 -7.09 -10.43 -0.11
N SER A 243 -6.86 -9.13 0.13
CA SER A 243 -7.62 -8.35 1.11
C SER A 243 -8.29 -7.13 0.46
N SER A 244 -9.39 -6.64 1.04
CA SER A 244 -10.15 -5.51 0.48
C SER A 244 -10.51 -4.44 1.49
N HIS A 245 -10.76 -3.21 1.03
CA HIS A 245 -11.04 -2.05 1.91
C HIS A 245 -9.92 -1.82 2.92
N ILE A 246 -8.74 -1.47 2.42
CA ILE A 246 -7.56 -1.20 3.25
C ILE A 246 -7.14 0.27 3.08
N TRP A 247 -6.78 0.91 4.19
CA TRP A 247 -6.27 2.28 4.18
C TRP A 247 -4.95 2.39 4.97
N ILE A 248 -3.88 2.70 4.25
CA ILE A 248 -2.53 2.90 4.80
C ILE A 248 -2.22 4.40 4.79
N ASP A 249 -2.30 5.04 5.95
CA ASP A 249 -2.29 6.50 6.06
C ASP A 249 -1.26 7.05 7.05
N HIS A 250 -0.52 8.10 6.68
CA HIS A 250 0.38 8.77 7.63
C HIS A 250 1.40 7.83 8.31
N ASN A 251 1.94 6.85 7.59
CA ASN A 251 3.02 6.01 8.12
C ASN A 251 4.38 6.51 7.63
N SER A 252 5.42 6.27 8.42
CA SER A 252 6.82 6.50 8.05
C SER A 252 7.53 5.17 7.87
N LEU A 253 7.93 4.85 6.64
CA LEU A 253 8.40 3.52 6.22
C LEU A 253 9.82 3.62 5.64
N SER A 254 10.75 2.74 6.05
CA SER A 254 12.11 2.71 5.49
C SER A 254 12.86 1.41 5.83
N HIS A 255 14.00 1.15 5.17
CA HIS A 255 14.98 0.13 5.58
C HIS A 255 14.41 -1.28 5.87
N CYS A 256 13.43 -1.76 5.11
CA CYS A 256 12.95 -3.14 5.25
C CYS A 256 13.82 -4.11 4.43
N THR A 257 13.68 -5.41 4.67
CA THR A 257 14.51 -6.43 3.99
C THR A 257 14.05 -6.68 2.56
N ASP A 258 12.73 -6.78 2.34
CA ASP A 258 12.15 -6.93 1.01
C ASP A 258 11.45 -5.64 0.56
N GLY A 259 10.11 -5.55 0.62
CA GLY A 259 9.34 -4.35 0.26
C GLY A 259 8.92 -3.45 1.43
N LEU A 260 8.39 -2.25 1.14
CA LEU A 260 7.66 -1.46 2.17
C LEU A 260 6.17 -1.83 2.19
N ILE A 261 5.50 -1.82 1.04
CA ILE A 261 4.09 -2.18 0.93
C ILE A 261 3.86 -3.07 -0.28
N ASP A 262 3.49 -4.32 -0.02
CA ASP A 262 3.16 -5.29 -1.05
C ASP A 262 1.66 -5.58 -1.04
N VAL A 263 1.04 -5.50 -2.22
CA VAL A 263 -0.40 -5.69 -2.41
C VAL A 263 -0.62 -6.70 -3.52
N ILE A 264 -1.06 -7.90 -3.16
CA ILE A 264 -1.07 -9.04 -4.09
C ILE A 264 -2.35 -9.87 -3.96
N GLN A 265 -2.52 -10.83 -4.87
CA GLN A 265 -3.48 -11.93 -4.76
C GLN A 265 -4.94 -11.48 -4.78
N GLY A 266 -5.28 -10.56 -5.69
CA GLY A 266 -6.63 -10.07 -5.89
C GLY A 266 -7.05 -8.99 -4.91
N SER A 267 -6.11 -8.45 -4.13
CA SER A 267 -6.38 -7.34 -3.20
C SER A 267 -6.90 -6.10 -3.95
N THR A 268 -7.89 -5.41 -3.40
CA THR A 268 -8.54 -4.26 -4.08
C THR A 268 -9.24 -3.29 -3.13
N ALA A 269 -9.74 -2.17 -3.66
CA ALA A 269 -10.35 -1.10 -2.88
C ALA A 269 -9.42 -0.53 -1.82
N ILE A 270 -8.22 -0.11 -2.24
CA ILE A 270 -7.13 0.30 -1.34
C ILE A 270 -6.77 1.77 -1.55
N THR A 271 -6.43 2.45 -0.46
CA THR A 271 -5.80 3.78 -0.53
C THR A 271 -4.54 3.81 0.32
N ILE A 272 -3.47 4.33 -0.28
CA ILE A 272 -2.17 4.55 0.35
C ILE A 272 -1.94 6.05 0.31
N SER A 273 -2.10 6.72 1.46
CA SER A 273 -2.07 8.18 1.52
C SER A 273 -1.19 8.78 2.59
N ASN A 274 -0.69 9.99 2.36
CA ASN A 274 0.05 10.77 3.35
C ASN A 274 1.26 10.03 3.97
N ASN A 275 1.79 8.98 3.36
CA ASN A 275 2.94 8.25 3.90
C ASN A 275 4.24 8.94 3.52
N HIS A 276 5.26 8.77 4.36
CA HIS A 276 6.63 9.20 4.07
C HIS A 276 7.52 7.97 3.95
N MET A 277 8.16 7.80 2.79
CA MET A 277 9.00 6.65 2.49
C MET A 277 10.39 7.10 2.10
N THR A 278 11.42 6.49 2.69
CA THR A 278 12.83 6.81 2.43
C THR A 278 13.71 5.58 2.49
N ASP A 279 14.91 5.68 1.91
CA ASP A 279 16.04 4.75 2.12
C ASP A 279 15.64 3.27 1.97
N HIS A 280 15.19 2.90 0.77
CA HIS A 280 14.72 1.55 0.48
C HIS A 280 14.73 1.25 -1.02
N ASP A 281 14.92 -0.01 -1.42
CA ASP A 281 15.02 -0.39 -2.83
C ASP A 281 13.63 -0.57 -3.47
N ASP A 282 12.92 -1.60 -3.00
CA ASP A 282 11.65 -2.05 -3.56
C ASP A 282 10.46 -1.45 -2.79
N VAL A 283 10.02 -0.26 -3.18
CA VAL A 283 9.11 0.54 -2.34
C VAL A 283 7.68 -0.03 -2.25
N MET A 284 6.99 -0.22 -3.37
CA MET A 284 5.63 -0.75 -3.40
C MET A 284 5.39 -1.66 -4.60
N LEU A 285 4.99 -2.90 -4.35
CA LEU A 285 4.63 -3.87 -5.39
C LEU A 285 3.13 -4.14 -5.42
N PHE A 286 2.49 -3.89 -6.57
CA PHE A 286 1.08 -4.17 -6.78
C PHE A 286 0.91 -5.29 -7.81
N GLY A 287 0.56 -6.47 -7.30
CA GLY A 287 0.55 -7.76 -7.98
C GLY A 287 1.95 -8.35 -8.07
N SER A 288 2.19 -9.57 -7.58
CA SER A 288 3.53 -10.19 -7.53
C SER A 288 3.87 -11.03 -8.77
N SER A 289 2.86 -11.62 -9.41
CA SER A 289 3.03 -12.60 -10.48
C SER A 289 2.51 -12.14 -11.83
N ASP A 290 3.32 -12.36 -12.86
CA ASP A 290 2.97 -12.13 -14.25
C ASP A 290 1.95 -13.14 -14.80
N ALA A 291 1.63 -14.20 -14.05
CA ALA A 291 0.68 -15.24 -14.44
C ALA A 291 -0.65 -15.19 -13.66
N PHE A 292 -0.76 -14.31 -12.66
CA PHE A 292 -1.94 -14.26 -11.80
C PHE A 292 -2.94 -13.22 -12.30
N GLU A 293 -3.80 -13.60 -13.23
CA GLU A 293 -4.85 -12.72 -13.78
C GLU A 293 -5.91 -12.29 -12.74
N GLY A 294 -5.95 -12.95 -11.57
CA GLY A 294 -6.81 -12.56 -10.46
C GLY A 294 -6.54 -11.13 -9.96
N ASP A 295 -5.39 -10.53 -10.28
CA ASP A 295 -5.10 -9.13 -9.95
C ASP A 295 -5.81 -8.11 -10.88
N LYS A 296 -6.57 -8.54 -11.90
CA LYS A 296 -7.37 -7.61 -12.76
C LYS A 296 -8.42 -6.82 -11.96
N VAL A 297 -8.88 -7.36 -10.83
CA VAL A 297 -9.80 -6.67 -9.89
C VAL A 297 -9.10 -5.60 -9.05
N MET A 298 -7.77 -5.56 -9.02
CA MET A 298 -7.01 -4.63 -8.18
C MET A 298 -7.28 -3.16 -8.56
N GLN A 299 -7.70 -2.38 -7.57
CA GLN A 299 -7.93 -0.94 -7.71
C GLN A 299 -7.33 -0.19 -6.52
N ILE A 300 -6.31 0.63 -6.78
CA ILE A 300 -5.52 1.30 -5.73
C ILE A 300 -5.36 2.79 -6.03
N THR A 301 -5.55 3.60 -4.99
CA THR A 301 -5.21 5.03 -5.01
C THR A 301 -3.93 5.26 -4.23
N VAL A 302 -2.93 5.88 -4.85
CA VAL A 302 -1.69 6.36 -4.21
C VAL A 302 -1.74 7.88 -4.22
N ALA A 303 -1.96 8.51 -3.06
CA ALA A 303 -2.20 9.95 -2.98
C ALA A 303 -1.48 10.67 -1.84
N PHE A 304 -0.95 11.86 -2.11
CA PHE A 304 -0.35 12.72 -1.08
C PHE A 304 0.87 12.13 -0.33
N ASN A 305 1.48 11.08 -0.88
CA ASN A 305 2.69 10.50 -0.29
C ASN A 305 3.92 11.35 -0.64
N HIS A 306 4.93 11.30 0.24
CA HIS A 306 6.25 11.84 -0.04
C HIS A 306 7.24 10.67 -0.21
N PHE A 307 7.69 10.49 -1.45
CA PHE A 307 8.78 9.59 -1.84
C PHE A 307 10.09 10.36 -1.74
N GLY A 308 10.71 10.21 -0.57
CA GLY A 308 11.85 10.99 -0.14
C GLY A 308 13.18 10.47 -0.69
N GLN A 309 14.27 10.80 0.01
CA GLN A 309 15.61 10.40 -0.40
C GLN A 309 15.82 8.88 -0.29
N GLY A 310 16.80 8.39 -1.05
CA GLY A 310 17.34 7.04 -0.85
C GLY A 310 16.51 5.92 -1.46
N LEU A 311 15.37 6.23 -2.08
CA LEU A 311 14.51 5.25 -2.76
C LEU A 311 15.08 4.82 -4.11
N THR A 312 15.05 3.53 -4.42
CA THR A 312 15.54 3.05 -5.73
C THR A 312 14.43 3.03 -6.77
N GLN A 313 13.34 2.28 -6.52
CA GLN A 313 12.32 1.97 -7.53
C GLN A 313 10.94 1.64 -6.93
N ARG A 314 9.99 1.27 -7.80
CA ARG A 314 8.64 0.77 -7.46
C ARG A 314 7.79 1.74 -6.63
N MET A 315 7.57 2.96 -7.11
CA MET A 315 6.72 3.96 -6.44
C MET A 315 5.47 4.35 -7.24
N PRO A 316 4.59 3.41 -7.66
CA PRO A 316 4.60 1.95 -7.46
C PRO A 316 5.18 1.17 -8.66
N ARG A 317 5.32 -0.16 -8.51
CA ARG A 317 5.38 -1.12 -9.62
C ARG A 317 4.07 -1.91 -9.70
N CYS A 318 3.40 -1.84 -10.84
CA CYS A 318 2.03 -2.34 -11.02
C CYS A 318 1.92 -3.51 -12.00
N ARG A 319 0.91 -4.36 -11.79
CA ARG A 319 0.45 -5.38 -12.75
C ARG A 319 -1.08 -5.41 -12.84
N TRP A 320 -1.60 -5.72 -14.02
CA TRP A 320 -3.03 -5.98 -14.29
C TRP A 320 -4.00 -4.82 -14.05
N GLY A 321 -4.27 -4.48 -12.78
CA GLY A 321 -5.38 -3.66 -12.34
C GLY A 321 -5.34 -2.17 -12.71
N PHE A 322 -6.10 -1.37 -11.97
CA PHE A 322 -6.26 0.07 -12.17
C PHE A 322 -5.63 0.88 -11.03
N PHE A 323 -4.74 1.81 -11.38
CA PHE A 323 -3.93 2.54 -10.40
C PHE A 323 -4.06 4.05 -10.62
N HIS A 324 -4.61 4.74 -9.63
CA HIS A 324 -4.68 6.19 -9.60
C HIS A 324 -3.55 6.76 -8.75
N ILE A 325 -2.54 7.35 -9.40
CA ILE A 325 -1.35 7.90 -8.75
C ILE A 325 -1.47 9.42 -8.82
N VAL A 326 -1.80 10.07 -7.70
CA VAL A 326 -2.24 11.47 -7.71
C VAL A 326 -1.62 12.33 -6.62
N ASN A 327 -1.12 13.52 -7.01
CA ASN A 327 -0.58 14.52 -6.09
C ASN A 327 0.48 14.00 -5.08
N ASN A 328 1.36 13.09 -5.50
CA ASN A 328 2.51 12.62 -4.72
C ASN A 328 3.78 13.43 -5.07
N ASP A 329 4.71 13.53 -4.11
CA ASP A 329 6.00 14.22 -4.28
C ASP A 329 7.14 13.20 -4.41
N TYR A 330 7.81 13.19 -5.56
CA TYR A 330 8.93 12.31 -5.90
C TYR A 330 10.20 13.13 -6.03
N THR A 331 11.18 12.86 -5.17
CA THR A 331 12.34 13.74 -5.06
C THR A 331 13.66 13.10 -5.51
N HIS A 332 13.87 11.79 -5.31
CA HIS A 332 15.18 11.16 -5.53
C HIS A 332 15.10 9.65 -5.78
N TRP A 333 14.54 9.20 -6.92
CA TRP A 333 14.61 7.78 -7.30
C TRP A 333 16.01 7.40 -7.81
N LYS A 334 16.45 6.15 -7.65
CA LYS A 334 17.77 5.69 -8.16
C LYS A 334 17.68 4.83 -9.42
N MET A 335 16.48 4.43 -9.83
CA MET A 335 16.26 3.69 -11.08
C MET A 335 15.07 4.22 -11.87
N TYR A 336 13.86 4.15 -11.32
CA TYR A 336 12.64 4.73 -11.91
C TYR A 336 11.64 5.05 -10.80
N ALA A 337 10.62 5.87 -11.10
CA ALA A 337 9.56 6.15 -10.14
C ALA A 337 8.39 5.18 -10.30
N ILE A 338 7.75 5.14 -11.47
CA ILE A 338 6.53 4.37 -11.73
C ILE A 338 6.83 3.27 -12.74
N GLY A 339 6.49 2.02 -12.42
CA GLY A 339 6.77 0.89 -13.32
C GLY A 339 5.67 -0.15 -13.40
N GLY A 340 5.85 -1.15 -14.27
CA GLY A 340 4.92 -2.28 -14.36
C GLY A 340 5.19 -3.29 -15.46
N SER A 341 4.51 -4.43 -15.34
CA SER A 341 4.39 -5.52 -16.33
C SER A 341 2.93 -5.96 -16.43
N GLN A 342 2.54 -6.72 -17.46
CA GLN A 342 1.18 -7.24 -17.62
C GLN A 342 0.08 -6.16 -17.67
N HIS A 343 0.25 -5.17 -18.55
CA HIS A 343 -0.78 -4.21 -18.97
C HIS A 343 -1.59 -3.49 -17.86
N PRO A 344 -0.97 -3.00 -16.76
CA PRO A 344 -1.70 -2.23 -15.76
C PRO A 344 -2.20 -0.92 -16.36
N THR A 345 -3.37 -0.48 -15.93
CA THR A 345 -3.87 0.87 -16.23
C THR A 345 -3.32 1.84 -15.19
N ILE A 346 -2.47 2.78 -15.63
CA ILE A 346 -1.85 3.77 -14.76
C ILE A 346 -2.33 5.17 -15.13
N VAL A 347 -2.95 5.84 -14.15
CA VAL A 347 -3.42 7.22 -14.26
C VAL A 347 -2.58 8.09 -13.33
N SER A 348 -1.54 8.73 -13.87
CA SER A 348 -0.70 9.71 -13.17
C SER A 348 -1.32 11.10 -13.30
N GLN A 349 -1.68 11.73 -12.18
CA GLN A 349 -2.28 13.06 -12.19
C GLN A 349 -1.69 14.00 -11.15
N GLY A 350 -1.23 15.17 -11.58
CA GLY A 350 -0.83 16.25 -10.68
C GLY A 350 0.30 15.89 -9.71
N ASN A 351 1.12 14.89 -10.01
CA ASN A 351 2.29 14.53 -9.22
C ASN A 351 3.43 15.54 -9.45
N ARG A 352 4.44 15.50 -8.59
CA ARG A 352 5.66 16.28 -8.78
C ARG A 352 6.85 15.33 -8.82
N PHE A 353 7.61 15.41 -9.90
CA PHE A 353 8.79 14.58 -10.13
C PHE A 353 10.02 15.46 -10.29
N ILE A 354 10.99 15.30 -9.40
CA ILE A 354 12.34 15.84 -9.60
C ILE A 354 13.23 14.67 -10.01
N ALA A 355 13.66 14.63 -11.27
CA ALA A 355 14.62 13.61 -11.67
C ALA A 355 15.96 13.82 -10.96
N PRO A 356 16.71 12.73 -10.66
CA PRO A 356 18.10 12.81 -10.25
C PRO A 356 18.96 13.52 -11.30
N ASP A 357 20.15 13.99 -10.92
CA ASP A 357 21.05 14.66 -11.85
C ASP A 357 21.59 13.73 -12.96
N ASP A 358 21.64 12.42 -12.72
CA ASP A 358 22.02 11.42 -13.72
C ASP A 358 21.07 11.45 -14.93
N ILE A 359 21.65 11.66 -16.11
CA ILE A 359 20.94 11.73 -17.40
C ILE A 359 20.20 10.43 -17.75
N ARG A 360 20.62 9.29 -17.19
CA ARG A 360 20.00 7.99 -17.43
C ARG A 360 18.72 7.78 -16.62
N LEU A 361 18.47 8.61 -15.61
CA LEU A 361 17.37 8.47 -14.65
C LEU A 361 16.27 9.52 -14.87
N LYS A 362 16.20 10.12 -16.06
CA LYS A 362 15.21 11.16 -16.39
C LYS A 362 13.82 10.61 -16.70
N GLU A 363 13.73 9.37 -17.18
CA GLU A 363 12.43 8.75 -17.40
C GLU A 363 11.79 8.37 -16.07
N VAL A 364 10.59 8.90 -15.82
CA VAL A 364 9.77 8.56 -14.64
C VAL A 364 9.29 7.12 -14.71
N THR A 365 9.05 6.63 -15.92
CA THR A 365 8.37 5.37 -16.23
C THR A 365 9.33 4.22 -16.53
N LYS A 366 8.96 3.00 -16.16
CA LYS A 366 9.66 1.77 -16.56
C LYS A 366 8.68 0.65 -16.90
N ARG A 367 8.63 0.23 -18.17
CA ARG A 367 7.86 -0.97 -18.58
C ARG A 367 8.78 -2.17 -18.68
N GLU A 368 8.35 -3.28 -18.09
CA GLU A 368 9.00 -4.59 -18.22
C GLU A 368 8.38 -5.36 -19.39
N ALA A 369 8.46 -4.78 -20.59
CA ALA A 369 8.02 -5.39 -21.86
C ALA A 369 8.65 -4.66 -23.05
N GLY A 370 8.61 -5.28 -24.24
CA GLY A 370 8.96 -4.62 -25.51
C GLY A 370 7.94 -3.55 -25.90
N MET A 371 8.39 -2.52 -26.64
CA MET A 371 7.52 -1.41 -27.09
C MET A 371 6.35 -1.87 -27.95
N ASP A 372 6.56 -2.92 -28.74
CA ASP A 372 5.53 -3.60 -29.52
C ASP A 372 4.36 -4.11 -28.66
N VAL A 373 4.63 -4.44 -27.39
CA VAL A 373 3.64 -4.91 -26.42
C VAL A 373 3.06 -3.77 -25.59
N TRP A 374 3.92 -2.95 -24.96
CA TRP A 374 3.42 -1.98 -23.98
C TRP A 374 2.81 -0.72 -24.58
N LYS A 375 3.00 -0.44 -25.87
CA LYS A 375 2.40 0.72 -26.54
C LYS A 375 0.87 0.77 -26.40
N ASP A 376 0.23 -0.39 -26.21
CA ASP A 376 -1.21 -0.54 -26.06
C ASP A 376 -1.67 -0.46 -24.58
N TRP A 377 -0.74 -0.45 -23.63
CA TRP A 377 -1.05 -0.31 -22.20
C TRP A 377 -1.43 1.13 -21.89
N ASN A 378 -2.53 1.34 -21.16
CA ASN A 378 -3.02 2.69 -20.85
C ASN A 378 -2.23 3.32 -19.68
N TRP A 379 -1.18 4.07 -20.02
CA TRP A 379 -0.39 4.84 -19.07
C TRP A 379 -0.49 6.32 -19.44
N SER A 380 -1.16 7.07 -18.57
CA SER A 380 -1.44 8.49 -18.79
C SER A 380 -0.77 9.36 -17.74
N SER A 381 -0.47 10.59 -18.14
CA SER A 381 0.07 11.64 -17.27
C SER A 381 -0.63 12.97 -17.58
N GLU A 382 -1.24 13.59 -16.56
CA GLU A 382 -1.96 14.87 -16.69
C GLU A 382 -1.64 15.81 -15.53
N GLY A 383 -1.22 17.04 -15.83
CA GLY A 383 -0.97 18.05 -14.79
C GLY A 383 0.26 17.80 -13.90
N ASP A 384 1.07 16.78 -14.21
CA ASP A 384 2.32 16.46 -13.51
C ASP A 384 3.34 17.59 -13.68
N LEU A 385 4.04 17.92 -12.60
CA LEU A 385 5.17 18.85 -12.60
C LEU A 385 6.47 18.06 -12.74
N LEU A 386 7.04 18.10 -13.94
CA LEU A 386 8.29 17.43 -14.28
C LEU A 386 9.46 18.41 -14.14
N MET A 387 10.45 18.08 -13.31
CA MET A 387 11.58 18.94 -12.98
C MET A 387 12.91 18.22 -13.23
N ASN A 388 13.97 19.01 -13.41
CA ASN A 388 15.32 18.51 -13.67
C ASN A 388 15.44 17.55 -14.86
N GLY A 389 14.67 17.82 -15.93
CA GLY A 389 14.66 16.98 -17.13
C GLY A 389 13.81 15.71 -17.02
N ALA A 390 13.05 15.51 -15.92
CA ALA A 390 12.11 14.41 -15.81
C ALA A 390 11.14 14.38 -17.00
N PHE A 391 10.79 13.19 -17.49
CA PHE A 391 9.73 13.02 -18.47
C PHE A 391 8.94 11.73 -18.24
N PHE A 392 7.69 11.74 -18.69
CA PHE A 392 6.78 10.61 -18.61
C PHE A 392 6.42 10.16 -20.04
N VAL A 393 6.79 8.94 -20.41
CA VAL A 393 6.38 8.35 -21.70
C VAL A 393 4.96 7.82 -21.54
N LYS A 394 4.00 8.34 -22.30
CA LYS A 394 2.59 7.90 -22.26
C LYS A 394 2.34 6.79 -23.28
N SER A 395 1.31 5.98 -23.07
CA SER A 395 0.92 4.89 -23.98
C SER A 395 -0.57 4.58 -23.90
N GLY A 396 -1.04 3.82 -24.88
CA GLY A 396 -2.43 3.40 -24.99
C GLY A 396 -3.36 4.51 -25.45
N THR A 397 -4.60 4.13 -25.73
CA THR A 397 -5.71 5.08 -25.84
C THR A 397 -6.23 5.35 -24.42
N PRO A 398 -6.44 6.61 -24.01
CA PRO A 398 -7.05 6.88 -22.71
C PRO A 398 -8.43 6.21 -22.73
N SER A 399 -8.63 5.22 -21.86
CA SER A 399 -9.77 4.30 -21.81
C SER A 399 -11.02 4.87 -22.50
N GLY A 400 -11.37 4.29 -23.65
CA GLY A 400 -12.59 4.60 -24.41
C GLY A 400 -13.88 4.14 -23.75
N SER A 401 -13.90 3.97 -22.42
CA SER A 401 -15.04 3.54 -21.61
C SER A 401 -15.63 4.67 -20.76
N SER A 402 -15.29 5.93 -21.02
CA SER A 402 -15.97 7.03 -20.36
C SER A 402 -17.38 7.16 -20.93
N GLN A 403 -18.38 6.49 -20.33
CA GLN A 403 -19.79 6.86 -20.50
C GLN A 403 -20.02 8.35 -20.20
N PHE A 404 -19.09 8.98 -19.49
CA PHE A 404 -19.04 10.41 -19.20
C PHE A 404 -18.07 11.14 -20.13
N PRO A 405 -18.54 12.14 -20.89
CA PRO A 405 -17.65 12.90 -21.75
C PRO A 405 -16.63 13.70 -20.92
N ARG A 406 -15.38 13.77 -21.42
CA ARG A 406 -14.19 14.30 -20.72
C ARG A 406 -14.38 15.69 -20.10
N HIS A 407 -15.33 16.51 -20.57
CA HIS A 407 -15.61 17.83 -20.01
C HIS A 407 -16.27 17.80 -18.63
N TYR A 408 -16.86 16.68 -18.22
CA TYR A 408 -17.40 16.51 -16.86
C TYR A 408 -16.39 15.92 -15.86
N MET A 409 -15.22 15.47 -16.30
CA MET A 409 -14.20 14.93 -15.42
C MET A 409 -13.46 16.05 -14.69
N ILE A 410 -13.45 15.98 -13.36
CA ILE A 410 -12.76 16.95 -12.53
C ILE A 410 -11.26 16.64 -12.55
N LYS A 411 -10.48 17.60 -13.04
CA LYS A 411 -9.02 17.51 -13.11
C LYS A 411 -8.40 17.53 -11.72
N ALA A 412 -7.35 16.74 -11.54
CA ALA A 412 -6.49 16.85 -10.37
C ALA A 412 -5.84 18.25 -10.29
N LYS A 413 -5.45 18.65 -9.08
CA LYS A 413 -4.65 19.87 -8.93
C LYS A 413 -3.27 19.68 -9.55
N PRO A 414 -2.69 20.70 -10.20
CA PRO A 414 -1.37 20.58 -10.82
C PRO A 414 -0.27 20.23 -9.81
N GLY A 415 0.81 19.60 -10.31
CA GLY A 415 1.98 19.21 -9.52
C GLY A 415 2.65 20.35 -8.73
N SER A 416 2.41 21.61 -9.11
CA SER A 416 2.86 22.78 -8.35
C SER A 416 2.27 22.90 -6.94
N PHE A 417 1.12 22.27 -6.67
CA PHE A 417 0.48 22.23 -5.34
C PHE A 417 1.01 21.11 -4.45
N VAL A 418 1.75 20.14 -4.99
CA VAL A 418 2.15 18.92 -4.29
C VAL A 418 2.90 19.21 -3.00
N ARG A 419 3.91 20.09 -3.02
CA ARG A 419 4.67 20.48 -1.81
C ARG A 419 3.78 20.99 -0.67
N ARG A 420 2.61 21.53 -0.99
CA ARG A 420 1.61 21.92 0.00
C ARG A 420 0.78 20.71 0.42
N LEU A 421 0.28 19.92 -0.51
CA LEU A 421 -0.57 18.75 -0.26
C LEU A 421 0.14 17.64 0.55
N THR A 422 1.44 17.45 0.35
CA THR A 422 2.28 16.41 0.99
C THR A 422 3.09 16.92 2.18
N ARG A 423 2.90 18.18 2.59
CA ARG A 423 3.74 18.86 3.59
C ARG A 423 3.91 18.10 4.90
N PHE A 424 2.88 17.34 5.29
CA PHE A 424 2.83 16.63 6.56
C PHE A 424 2.82 15.10 6.38
N ALA A 425 3.28 14.61 5.23
CA ALA A 425 3.40 13.19 4.99
C ALA A 425 4.29 12.51 6.06
N GLY A 426 3.95 11.27 6.41
CA GLY A 426 4.58 10.50 7.48
C GLY A 426 3.79 10.50 8.78
N ALA A 427 4.32 9.79 9.78
CA ALA A 427 3.71 9.70 11.11
C ALA A 427 3.65 11.08 11.80
N LEU A 428 2.45 11.42 12.27
CA LEU A 428 2.18 12.72 12.89
C LEU A 428 2.47 12.70 14.39
N SER A 429 3.14 13.75 14.88
CA SER A 429 3.34 13.99 16.31
C SER A 429 2.12 14.68 16.97
N CYS A 430 0.94 14.06 16.87
CA CYS A 430 -0.28 14.59 17.49
C CYS A 430 -0.14 14.64 19.02
N LYS A 431 -0.58 15.74 19.66
CA LYS A 431 -0.64 15.85 21.13
C LYS A 431 -2.08 16.00 21.60
N ARG A 432 -2.47 15.29 22.66
CA ARG A 432 -3.81 15.42 23.26
C ARG A 432 -4.05 16.87 23.72
N GLY A 433 -5.25 17.39 23.50
CA GLY A 433 -5.62 18.77 23.84
C GLY A 433 -5.15 19.83 22.84
N HIS A 434 -4.28 19.47 21.88
CA HIS A 434 -3.83 20.34 20.80
C HIS A 434 -4.38 19.85 19.46
N PRO A 435 -4.57 20.73 18.47
CA PRO A 435 -4.84 20.30 17.12
C PRO A 435 -3.68 19.42 16.63
N CYS A 436 -4.01 18.25 16.07
CA CYS A 436 -3.11 17.59 15.15
C CYS A 436 -3.24 18.26 13.75
#